data_AF-A0A1X0FJ41-F1
#
_entry.id   AF-A0A1X0FJ41-F1
#
_cell.length_a   1.000
_cell.length_b   1.000
_cell.length_c   1.000
_cell.angle_alpha   90.00
_cell.angle_beta   90.00
_cell.angle_gamma   90.00
#
_symmetry.space_group_name_H-M   'P 1'
#
loop_
_entity.id
_entity.type
_entity.pdbx_description
1 polymer ?
#
loop_
_entity_poly.entity_id
_entity_poly.type
_entity_poly.pdbx_seq_one_letter_code
_entity_poly.pdbx_strand_id
1 'polypeptide(L)'
;MRTLAVDSSYLEVCRPLLVISTGFGLCTAPTTSAIMTAAPYQKQGVASAVNDATREVGGAMGIALAGSILASSYHHHIAGAVVALPEPVRGPVSDSLAKALAVAHQLGLAGPQLAEQSKEAFITLFAPGRRADTKSSEIN
;
A
#
# COMPACT_ATOMS: atom_id res chain seq x y z
N MET A 1 -4.94 -13.18 11.59
CA MET A 1 -4.86 -11.70 11.54
C MET A 1 -6.24 -11.18 11.22
N ARG A 2 -6.82 -10.31 12.06
CA ARG A 2 -8.16 -9.78 11.83
C ARG A 2 -8.06 -8.58 10.88
N THR A 3 -8.71 -8.65 9.73
CA THR A 3 -8.74 -7.57 8.74
C THR A 3 -9.62 -6.43 9.24
N LEU A 4 -9.21 -5.18 9.00
CA LEU A 4 -10.07 -4.02 9.25
C LEU A 4 -11.18 -4.01 8.21
N ALA A 5 -12.43 -3.92 8.67
CA ALA A 5 -13.62 -3.82 7.84
C ALA A 5 -14.28 -2.44 8.01
N VAL A 6 -15.26 -2.12 7.16
CA VAL A 6 -15.95 -0.81 7.20
C VAL A 6 -16.72 -0.61 8.50
N ASP A 7 -17.11 -1.71 9.14
CA ASP A 7 -17.78 -1.80 10.44
C ASP A 7 -16.81 -2.00 11.62
N SER A 8 -15.49 -1.99 11.38
CA SER A 8 -14.50 -2.13 12.45
C SER A 8 -14.64 -1.02 13.49
N SER A 9 -14.72 -1.40 14.76
CA SER A 9 -14.77 -0.43 15.85
C SER A 9 -13.47 0.39 15.94
N TYR A 10 -13.57 1.63 16.44
CA TYR A 10 -12.44 2.55 16.58
C TYR A 10 -11.23 1.91 17.30
N LEU A 11 -11.49 1.04 18.29
CA LEU A 11 -10.45 0.36 19.04
C LEU A 11 -9.61 -0.62 18.20
N GLU A 12 -10.16 -1.14 17.11
CA GLU A 12 -9.46 -2.05 16.20
C GLU A 12 -8.40 -1.33 15.38
N VAL A 13 -8.67 -0.08 15.01
CA VAL A 13 -7.73 0.81 14.33
C VAL A 13 -6.73 1.41 15.33
N CYS A 14 -7.21 1.76 16.53
CA CYS A 14 -6.38 2.41 17.55
C CYS A 14 -5.25 1.50 18.05
N ARG A 15 -5.50 0.20 18.28
CA ARG A 15 -4.47 -0.74 18.75
C ARG A 15 -3.21 -0.82 17.88
N PRO A 16 -3.29 -1.11 16.56
CA PRO A 16 -2.09 -1.15 15.71
C PRO A 16 -1.42 0.22 15.58
N LEU A 17 -2.20 1.31 15.54
CA LEU A 17 -1.64 2.67 15.52
C LEU A 17 -0.85 3.00 16.78
N LEU A 18 -1.33 2.59 17.96
CA LEU A 18 -0.61 2.76 19.21
C LEU A 18 0.70 1.96 19.18
N VAL A 19 0.68 0.71 18.76
CA VAL A 19 1.90 -0.12 18.65
C VAL A 19 2.93 0.53 17.73
N ILE A 20 2.52 0.99 16.55
CA ILE A 20 3.40 1.67 15.58
C ILE A 20 3.94 2.98 16.17
N SER A 21 3.06 3.82 16.73
CA SER A 21 3.42 5.12 17.28
C SER A 21 4.35 5.00 18.49
N THR A 22 4.11 4.03 19.37
CA THR A 22 4.97 3.76 20.52
C THR A 22 6.36 3.29 20.07
N GLY A 23 6.45 2.35 19.14
CA GLY A 23 7.73 1.91 18.59
C GLY A 23 8.48 3.05 17.91
N PHE A 24 7.78 3.85 17.10
CA PHE A 24 8.35 5.02 16.45
C PHE A 24 8.88 6.03 17.47
N GLY A 25 8.09 6.38 18.50
CA GLY A 25 8.51 7.32 19.55
C GLY A 25 9.73 6.81 20.33
N LEU A 26 9.73 5.54 20.71
CA LEU A 26 10.82 4.92 21.48
C LEU A 26 12.11 4.79 20.69
N CYS A 27 12.06 4.64 19.36
CA CYS A 27 13.26 4.50 18.54
C CYS A 27 13.80 5.85 18.03
N THR A 28 12.92 6.79 17.64
CA THR A 28 13.35 7.96 16.85
C THR A 28 14.21 8.94 17.66
N ALA A 29 13.79 9.25 18.89
CA ALA A 29 14.52 10.18 19.77
C ALA A 29 15.91 9.65 20.17
N PRO A 30 16.05 8.44 20.77
CA PRO A 30 17.38 7.94 21.15
C PRO A 30 18.29 7.65 19.97
N THR A 31 17.75 7.25 18.81
CA THR A 31 18.56 7.06 17.59
C THR A 31 19.18 8.37 17.13
N THR A 32 18.39 9.45 17.09
CA THR A 32 18.88 10.77 16.71
C THR A 32 19.95 11.23 17.70
N SER A 33 19.69 11.11 19.00
CA SER A 33 20.67 11.45 20.03
C SER A 33 21.96 10.64 19.89
N ALA A 34 21.87 9.32 19.67
CA ALA A 34 23.05 8.47 19.49
C ALA A 34 23.90 8.89 18.29
N ILE A 35 23.28 9.26 17.16
CA ILE A 35 24.02 9.75 15.98
C ILE A 35 24.70 11.08 16.28
N MET A 36 23.99 12.04 16.91
CA MET A 36 24.57 13.35 17.24
C MET A 36 25.70 13.24 18.26
N THR A 37 25.55 12.41 19.30
CA THR A 37 26.55 12.28 20.37
C THR A 37 27.77 11.45 19.97
N ALA A 38 27.69 10.64 18.92
CA ALA A 38 28.83 9.90 18.38
C ALA A 38 29.87 10.80 17.68
N ALA A 39 29.51 12.04 17.31
CA ALA A 39 30.39 12.97 16.63
C ALA A 39 30.99 14.03 17.58
N PRO A 40 32.27 14.43 17.39
CA PRO A 40 32.83 15.60 18.05
C PRO A 40 32.02 16.87 17.77
N TYR A 41 32.03 17.83 18.69
CA TYR A 41 31.22 19.06 18.59
C TYR A 41 31.47 19.86 17.28
N GLN A 42 32.71 19.86 16.77
CA GLN A 42 33.07 20.52 15.51
C GLN A 42 32.49 19.82 14.26
N LYS A 43 31.99 18.59 14.40
CA LYS A 43 31.43 17.77 13.32
C LYS A 43 29.92 17.53 13.45
N GLN A 44 29.22 18.28 14.30
CA GLN A 44 27.78 18.16 14.49
C GLN A 44 26.98 18.43 13.20
N GLY A 45 27.49 19.32 12.33
CA GLY A 45 26.89 19.51 10.99
C GLY A 45 26.97 18.26 10.11
N VAL A 46 28.06 17.49 10.20
CA VAL A 46 28.21 16.20 9.51
C VAL A 46 27.28 15.15 10.12
N ALA A 47 27.19 15.10 11.46
CA ALA A 47 26.27 14.19 12.15
C ALA A 47 24.82 14.43 11.74
N SER A 48 24.38 15.70 11.70
CA SER A 48 23.03 16.08 11.23
C SER A 48 22.79 15.64 9.79
N ALA A 49 23.73 15.94 8.88
CA ALA A 49 23.61 15.56 7.48
C ALA A 49 23.48 14.03 7.31
N VAL A 50 24.21 13.23 8.09
CA VAL A 50 24.09 11.77 8.08
C VAL A 50 22.73 11.29 8.62
N ASN A 51 22.25 11.90 9.70
CA ASN A 51 20.93 11.57 10.25
C ASN A 51 19.81 11.87 9.25
N ASP A 52 19.88 13.02 8.56
CA ASP A 52 18.89 13.41 7.56
C ASP A 52 18.96 12.49 6.34
N ALA A 53 20.15 12.23 5.80
CA ALA A 53 20.33 11.28 4.71
C ALA A 53 19.80 9.88 5.06
N THR A 54 19.98 9.42 6.30
CA THR A 54 19.44 8.14 6.77
C THR A 54 17.91 8.13 6.75
N ARG A 55 17.28 9.24 7.17
CA ARG A 55 15.82 9.39 7.12
C ARG A 55 15.29 9.45 5.69
N GLU A 56 15.97 10.17 4.80
CA GLU A 56 15.60 10.27 3.39
C GLU A 56 15.70 8.91 2.69
N VAL A 57 16.81 8.19 2.87
CA VAL A 57 17.01 6.84 2.31
C VAL A 57 15.99 5.86 2.88
N GLY A 58 15.77 5.88 4.21
CA GLY A 58 14.77 5.03 4.86
C GLY A 58 13.35 5.30 4.35
N GLY A 59 12.99 6.59 4.19
CA GLY A 59 11.72 7.00 3.63
C GLY A 59 11.53 6.56 2.18
N ALA A 60 12.54 6.78 1.32
CA ALA A 60 12.51 6.37 -0.07
C ALA A 60 12.37 4.83 -0.22
N MET A 61 13.13 4.07 0.58
CA MET A 61 13.02 2.61 0.59
C MET A 61 11.65 2.13 1.08
N GLY A 62 11.11 2.76 2.14
CA GLY A 62 9.77 2.46 2.63
C GLY A 62 8.69 2.68 1.57
N ILE A 63 8.74 3.81 0.87
CA ILE A 63 7.81 4.13 -0.23
C ILE A 63 7.96 3.11 -1.38
N ALA A 64 9.19 2.79 -1.78
CA ALA A 64 9.46 1.85 -2.86
C ALA A 64 8.95 0.43 -2.54
N LEU A 65 9.17 -0.05 -1.31
CA LEU A 65 8.68 -1.35 -0.85
C LEU A 65 7.17 -1.39 -0.79
N ALA A 66 6.53 -0.36 -0.22
CA ALA A 66 5.08 -0.25 -0.15
C ALA A 66 4.45 -0.26 -1.57
N GLY A 67 5.03 0.51 -2.50
CA GLY A 67 4.61 0.53 -3.90
C GLY A 67 4.80 -0.81 -4.60
N SER A 68 5.91 -1.52 -4.34
CA SER A 68 6.19 -2.84 -4.93
C SER A 68 5.20 -3.89 -4.46
N ILE A 69 4.90 -3.91 -3.16
CA ILE A 69 3.89 -4.81 -2.56
C ILE A 69 2.51 -4.51 -3.17
N LEU A 70 2.16 -3.23 -3.29
CA LEU A 70 0.89 -2.80 -3.87
C LEU A 70 0.76 -3.19 -5.34
N ALA A 71 1.79 -2.94 -6.15
CA ALA A 71 1.82 -3.29 -7.57
C ALA A 71 1.74 -4.82 -7.75
N SER A 72 2.53 -5.58 -6.99
CA SER A 72 2.53 -7.04 -7.04
C SER A 72 1.17 -7.63 -6.67
N SER A 73 0.55 -7.14 -5.59
CA SER A 73 -0.79 -7.56 -5.18
C SER A 73 -1.84 -7.20 -6.21
N TYR A 74 -1.84 -5.97 -6.74
CA TYR A 74 -2.77 -5.55 -7.77
C TYR A 74 -2.67 -6.45 -9.01
N HIS A 75 -1.45 -6.65 -9.52
CA HIS A 75 -1.18 -7.50 -10.68
C HIS A 75 -1.71 -8.92 -10.48
N HIS A 76 -1.50 -9.49 -9.30
CA HIS A 76 -1.99 -10.82 -8.94
C HIS A 76 -3.53 -10.89 -8.93
N HIS A 77 -4.21 -9.90 -8.35
CA HIS A 77 -5.66 -9.93 -8.19
C HIS A 77 -6.43 -9.57 -9.46
N ILE A 78 -5.85 -8.76 -10.37
CA ILE A 78 -6.48 -8.37 -11.63
C ILE A 78 -6.25 -9.38 -12.77
N ALA A 79 -5.26 -10.27 -12.64
CA ALA A 79 -4.85 -11.21 -13.68
C ALA A 79 -6.02 -11.99 -14.32
N GLY A 80 -7.00 -12.43 -13.52
CA GLY A 80 -8.18 -13.14 -14.03
C GLY A 80 -9.09 -12.28 -14.92
N ALA A 81 -9.26 -10.99 -14.60
CA ALA A 81 -10.06 -10.06 -15.39
C ALA A 81 -9.35 -9.68 -16.70
N VAL A 82 -8.01 -9.63 -16.68
CA VAL A 82 -7.18 -9.26 -17.84
C VAL A 82 -7.31 -10.26 -18.99
N VAL A 83 -7.47 -11.56 -18.70
CA VAL A 83 -7.56 -12.61 -19.73
C VAL A 83 -8.75 -12.39 -20.68
N ALA A 84 -9.86 -11.84 -20.16
CA ALA A 84 -11.06 -11.57 -20.95
C ALA A 84 -10.96 -10.31 -21.83
N LEU A 85 -9.90 -9.50 -21.68
CA LEU A 85 -9.73 -8.25 -22.42
C LEU A 85 -9.04 -8.46 -23.78
N PRO A 86 -9.22 -7.53 -24.74
CA PRO A 86 -8.44 -7.48 -25.96
C PRO A 86 -6.93 -7.31 -25.68
N GLU A 87 -6.07 -7.98 -26.45
CA GLU A 87 -4.60 -7.95 -26.28
C GLU A 87 -4.01 -6.54 -26.08
N PRO A 88 -4.41 -5.51 -26.86
CA PRO A 88 -3.79 -4.19 -26.78
C PRO A 88 -3.93 -3.50 -25.42
N VAL A 89 -4.96 -3.86 -24.64
CA VAL A 89 -5.26 -3.21 -23.35
C VAL A 89 -4.84 -4.04 -22.14
N ARG A 90 -4.42 -5.30 -22.33
CA ARG A 90 -4.03 -6.20 -21.24
C ARG A 90 -2.86 -5.68 -20.42
N GLY A 91 -1.80 -5.23 -21.09
CA GLY A 91 -0.60 -4.67 -20.44
C GLY A 91 -0.94 -3.45 -19.57
N PRO A 92 -1.53 -2.38 -20.15
CA PRO A 92 -1.93 -1.20 -19.39
C PRO A 92 -2.83 -1.50 -18.18
N VAL A 93 -3.82 -2.40 -18.33
CA VAL A 93 -4.72 -2.78 -17.23
C VAL A 93 -4.00 -3.53 -16.11
N SER A 94 -3.03 -4.38 -16.45
CA SER A 94 -2.28 -5.20 -15.49
C SER A 94 -1.21 -4.42 -14.72
N ASP A 95 -0.72 -3.32 -15.29
CA ASP A 95 0.38 -2.51 -14.74
C ASP A 95 -0.03 -1.72 -13.50
N SER A 96 -1.17 -1.03 -13.56
CA SER A 96 -1.64 -0.20 -12.45
C SER A 96 -3.13 0.13 -12.55
N LEU A 97 -3.73 0.39 -11.39
CA LEU A 97 -5.10 0.89 -11.29
C LEU A 97 -5.30 2.16 -12.15
N ALA A 98 -4.36 3.09 -12.12
CA ALA A 98 -4.49 4.35 -12.86
C ALA A 98 -4.60 4.12 -14.37
N LYS A 99 -3.77 3.24 -14.93
CA LYS A 99 -3.82 2.87 -16.35
C LYS A 99 -5.11 2.09 -16.67
N ALA A 100 -5.53 1.20 -15.78
CA ALA A 100 -6.78 0.45 -15.94
C ALA A 100 -8.01 1.37 -15.96
N LEU A 101 -8.07 2.39 -15.09
CA LEU A 101 -9.14 3.39 -15.09
C LEU A 101 -9.12 4.26 -16.35
N ALA A 102 -7.94 4.61 -16.86
CA ALA A 102 -7.81 5.34 -18.11
C ALA A 102 -8.36 4.53 -19.30
N VAL A 103 -8.03 3.23 -19.35
CA VAL A 103 -8.57 2.30 -20.36
C VAL A 103 -10.08 2.11 -20.19
N ALA A 104 -10.56 2.00 -18.95
CA ALA A 104 -11.99 1.87 -18.65
C ALA A 104 -12.81 3.05 -19.19
N HIS A 105 -12.31 4.28 -19.07
CA HIS A 105 -12.96 5.46 -19.65
C HIS A 105 -13.09 5.40 -21.18
N GLN A 106 -12.25 4.62 -21.88
CA GLN A 106 -12.27 4.49 -23.33
C GLN A 106 -13.12 3.30 -23.84
N LEU A 107 -13.48 2.36 -22.96
CA LEU A 107 -14.16 1.09 -23.31
C LEU A 107 -15.69 1.18 -23.41
N GLY A 108 -16.29 2.37 -23.25
CA GLY A 108 -17.74 2.57 -23.35
C GLY A 108 -18.50 1.71 -22.32
N LEU A 109 -19.41 0.86 -22.79
CA LEU A 109 -20.29 0.03 -21.93
C LEU A 109 -19.53 -0.96 -21.03
N ALA A 110 -18.34 -1.42 -21.44
CA ALA A 110 -17.51 -2.33 -20.64
C ALA A 110 -16.62 -1.60 -19.61
N GLY A 111 -16.51 -0.27 -19.72
CA GLY A 111 -15.67 0.56 -18.86
C GLY A 111 -16.00 0.48 -17.37
N PRO A 112 -17.26 0.65 -16.94
CA PRO A 112 -17.62 0.62 -15.53
C PRO A 112 -17.26 -0.69 -14.83
N GLN A 113 -17.47 -1.82 -15.51
CA GLN A 113 -17.14 -3.14 -14.97
C GLN A 113 -15.63 -3.32 -14.77
N LEU A 114 -14.83 -2.91 -15.76
CA LEU A 114 -13.37 -2.94 -15.65
C LEU A 114 -12.87 -2.03 -14.53
N ALA A 115 -13.43 -0.82 -14.40
CA ALA A 115 -13.08 0.12 -13.35
C ALA A 115 -13.34 -0.47 -11.96
N GLU A 116 -14.47 -1.14 -11.76
CA GLU A 116 -14.83 -1.74 -10.48
C GLU A 116 -13.93 -2.93 -10.14
N GLN A 117 -13.70 -3.84 -11.10
CA GLN A 117 -12.77 -4.95 -10.92
C GLN A 117 -11.36 -4.48 -10.58
N SER A 118 -10.91 -3.39 -11.20
CA SER A 118 -9.60 -2.80 -10.94
C SER A 118 -9.53 -2.19 -9.52
N LYS A 119 -10.58 -1.48 -9.08
CA LYS A 119 -10.66 -0.94 -7.72
C LYS A 119 -10.70 -2.06 -6.67
N GLU A 120 -11.46 -3.11 -6.91
CA GLU A 120 -11.50 -4.27 -6.00
C GLU A 120 -10.14 -4.96 -5.91
N ALA A 121 -9.47 -5.20 -7.04
CA ALA A 121 -8.13 -5.78 -7.07
C ALA A 121 -7.11 -4.93 -6.29
N PHE A 122 -7.25 -3.60 -6.34
CA PHE A 122 -6.43 -2.67 -5.58
C PHE A 122 -6.73 -2.68 -4.08
N ILE A 123 -8.01 -2.69 -3.69
CA ILE A 123 -8.44 -2.64 -2.28
C ILE A 123 -8.19 -3.98 -1.56
N THR A 124 -8.19 -5.11 -2.29
CA THR A 124 -8.04 -6.45 -1.69
C THR A 124 -6.75 -6.60 -0.88
N LEU A 125 -5.67 -5.89 -1.22
CA LEU A 125 -4.45 -5.86 -0.41
C LEU A 125 -4.73 -5.41 1.04
N PHE A 126 -5.60 -4.42 1.21
CA PHE A 126 -5.91 -3.81 2.50
C PHE A 126 -6.97 -4.61 3.28
N ALA A 127 -7.77 -5.43 2.58
CA ALA A 127 -8.85 -6.23 3.17
C ALA A 127 -8.92 -7.65 2.56
N PRO A 128 -7.92 -8.52 2.80
CA PRO A 128 -7.81 -9.83 2.15
C PRO A 128 -8.91 -10.86 2.50
N GLY A 129 -9.97 -10.48 3.24
CA GLY A 129 -11.07 -11.37 3.67
C GLY A 129 -12.39 -11.26 2.87
N ARG A 130 -12.62 -10.18 2.12
CA ARG A 130 -13.95 -9.86 1.52
C ARG A 130 -14.51 -10.88 0.53
N ARG A 131 -13.71 -11.82 0.01
CA ARG A 131 -14.14 -12.76 -1.04
C ARG A 131 -14.83 -14.03 -0.51
N ALA A 132 -14.70 -14.36 0.77
CA ALA A 132 -15.28 -15.59 1.32
C ALA A 132 -16.79 -15.45 1.60
N ASP A 133 -17.28 -14.23 1.78
CA ASP A 133 -18.58 -13.99 2.43
C ASP A 133 -19.72 -13.81 1.40
N THR A 134 -19.41 -13.21 0.24
CA THR A 134 -20.43 -12.87 -0.78
C THR A 134 -20.95 -14.09 -1.55
N LYS A 135 -20.18 -15.19 -1.64
CA LYS A 135 -20.66 -16.41 -2.32
C LYS A 135 -21.62 -17.25 -1.48
N SER A 136 -21.74 -17.00 -0.18
CA SER A 136 -22.59 -17.82 0.70
C SER A 136 -24.04 -17.31 0.82
N SER A 137 -24.38 -16.15 0.23
CA SER A 137 -25.75 -15.60 0.26
C SER A 137 -26.54 -15.73 -1.06
N GLU A 138 -25.97 -16.37 -2.09
CA GLU A 138 -26.71 -16.69 -3.34
C GLU A 138 -27.17 -18.16 -3.40
N ILE A 139 -27.05 -18.90 -2.29
CA ILE A 139 -27.50 -20.29 -2.14
C ILE A 139 -28.37 -20.45 -0.89
N ASN A 140 -29.45 -19.67 -0.83
CA ASN A 140 -30.66 -20.02 -0.07
C ASN A 140 -31.87 -19.27 -0.62
#